data_AF-A0A521KDA0-F1
#
_entry.id   AF-A0A521KDA0-F1
#
_cell.length_a   1.000
_cell.length_b   1.000
_cell.length_c   1.000
_cell.angle_alpha   90.00
_cell.angle_beta   90.00
_cell.angle_gamma   90.00
#
_symmetry.space_group_name_H-M   'P 1'
#
loop_
_entity.id
_entity.type
_entity.pdbx_description
1 polymer ?
#
loop_
_entity_poly.entity_id
_entity_poly.type
_entity_poly.pdbx_seq_one_letter_code
_entity_poly.pdbx_strand_id
1 'polypeptide(L)'
;MLVALACGAVSARAQRQEVPAPQSQPSPDELARLGLDELIAQLQPIESETMQVGAEDVVDPASVELKRRLDSAVSLTDEQARAALLRSGALRLRTVWPANEPFTVSMRVPAWLRGRGVNLLPTSTALRPAWVVSTSETLSCGNPLIAAAMRARSQALGTLPVGRHRLEFEGRLGVGSTFDIFGPSSKPPELGFPRWQGRIAFDVEIVADIDIAIPCQSSPELDAAVRAACGVLVFGEGTEKFASFIVDDRAVDSDPRLRGIGLSLAAELLHDDRIVAAFDLLASTESRLYLTGTDRNPFGASLPEVPASAGEARADLSGWQLRVRGTNRDVLKLWAAKERWSGELVLPLAELIARGRELVPIAR
;
A
#
# COMPACT_ATOMS: atom_id res chain seq x y z
N MET A 1 -2.70 -3.89 29.33
CA MET A 1 -2.49 -2.45 29.50
C MET A 1 -2.38 -1.85 28.10
N LEU A 2 -3.45 -1.26 27.57
CA LEU A 2 -3.43 -0.62 26.25
C LEU A 2 -2.77 0.75 26.42
N VAL A 3 -1.55 0.90 25.90
CA VAL A 3 -0.91 2.21 25.78
C VAL A 3 -1.62 2.95 24.64
N ALA A 4 -2.53 3.86 24.99
CA ALA A 4 -3.04 4.83 24.05
C ALA A 4 -1.90 5.81 23.75
N LEU A 5 -1.19 5.58 22.65
CA LEU A 5 -0.27 6.58 22.09
C LEU A 5 -1.08 7.84 21.81
N ALA A 6 -0.86 8.88 22.61
CA ALA A 6 -1.38 10.19 22.30
C ALA A 6 -0.77 10.63 20.97
N CYS A 7 -1.57 10.66 19.91
CA CYS A 7 -1.24 11.34 18.66
C CYS A 7 -1.21 12.85 18.92
N GLY A 8 -0.21 13.32 19.66
CA GLY A 8 0.15 14.74 19.63
C GLY A 8 0.64 15.05 18.23
N ALA A 9 -0.08 15.91 17.51
CA ALA A 9 0.34 16.41 16.21
C ALA A 9 1.61 17.25 16.39
N VAL A 10 2.77 16.61 16.42
CA VAL A 10 4.06 17.30 16.29
C VAL A 10 4.19 17.64 14.81
N SER A 11 3.78 18.87 14.44
CA SER A 11 3.97 19.40 13.09
C SER A 11 5.46 19.70 12.89
N ALA A 12 6.24 18.66 12.60
CA ALA A 12 7.66 18.81 12.27
C ALA A 12 7.78 19.37 10.86
N ARG A 13 8.20 20.63 10.75
CA ARG A 13 8.47 21.32 9.49
C ARG A 13 9.77 20.79 8.88
N ALA A 14 9.74 19.58 8.31
CA ALA A 14 10.90 19.01 7.63
C ALA A 14 11.26 19.86 6.40
N GLN A 15 12.56 20.10 6.19
CA GLN A 15 13.06 20.75 4.97
C GLN A 15 12.61 19.94 3.75
N ARG A 16 11.80 20.59 2.91
CA ARG A 16 11.19 20.01 1.72
C ARG A 16 12.25 19.84 0.65
N GLN A 17 12.38 18.63 0.13
CA GLN A 17 13.03 18.41 -1.15
C GLN A 17 12.15 19.12 -2.19
N GLU A 18 12.72 20.03 -2.99
CA GLU A 18 12.00 20.67 -4.09
C GLU A 18 11.49 19.57 -5.02
N VAL A 19 10.19 19.29 -4.96
CA VAL A 19 9.52 18.49 -5.98
C VAL A 19 9.75 19.25 -7.29
N PRO A 20 10.28 18.60 -8.35
CA PRO A 20 10.45 19.25 -9.64
C PRO A 20 9.15 19.97 -10.01
N ALA A 21 9.28 21.21 -10.50
CA ALA A 21 8.13 22.08 -10.79
C ALA A 21 7.04 21.24 -11.48
N PRO A 22 5.82 21.17 -10.92
CA PRO A 22 4.79 20.30 -11.43
C PRO A 22 4.65 20.57 -12.92
N GLN A 23 4.74 19.51 -13.74
CA GLN A 23 4.27 19.60 -15.12
C GLN A 23 2.91 20.29 -15.05
N SER A 24 2.74 21.38 -15.80
CA SER A 24 1.57 22.25 -15.71
C SER A 24 0.33 21.38 -15.73
N GLN A 25 -0.35 21.27 -14.58
CA GLN A 25 -1.55 20.47 -14.48
C GLN A 25 -2.55 21.04 -15.49
N PRO A 26 -3.25 20.19 -16.25
CA PRO A 26 -4.24 20.66 -17.19
C PRO A 26 -5.29 21.49 -16.44
N SER A 27 -5.63 22.62 -17.01
CA SER A 27 -6.65 23.51 -16.45
C SER A 27 -8.02 22.81 -16.41
N PRO A 28 -8.92 23.22 -15.51
CA PRO A 28 -10.27 22.67 -15.46
C PRO A 28 -11.01 22.75 -16.80
N ASP A 29 -10.80 23.83 -17.56
CA ASP A 29 -11.41 24.03 -18.88
C ASP A 29 -10.86 23.07 -19.94
N GLU A 30 -9.56 22.72 -19.88
CA GLU A 30 -8.97 21.71 -20.75
C GLU A 30 -9.55 20.33 -20.45
N LEU A 31 -9.62 19.96 -19.16
CA LEU A 31 -10.20 18.67 -18.74
C LEU A 31 -11.69 18.55 -19.09
N ALA A 32 -12.46 19.64 -18.98
CA ALA A 32 -13.88 19.67 -19.33
C ALA A 32 -14.12 19.40 -20.83
N ARG A 33 -13.14 19.69 -21.70
CA ARG A 33 -13.23 19.45 -23.16
C ARG A 33 -12.85 18.03 -23.57
N LEU A 34 -12.16 17.28 -22.71
CA LEU A 34 -11.74 15.90 -23.02
C LEU A 34 -12.94 14.96 -23.13
N GLY A 35 -12.83 13.97 -24.02
CA GLY A 35 -13.70 12.80 -23.99
C GLY A 35 -13.50 11.96 -22.72
N LEU A 36 -14.42 11.04 -22.41
CA LEU A 36 -14.29 10.17 -21.23
C LEU A 36 -13.05 9.29 -21.30
N ASP A 37 -12.72 8.74 -22.47
CA ASP A 37 -11.54 7.87 -22.63
C ASP A 37 -10.24 8.63 -22.39
N GLU A 38 -10.13 9.85 -22.91
CA GLU A 38 -8.98 10.75 -22.70
C GLU A 38 -8.87 11.16 -21.23
N LEU A 39 -10.00 11.49 -20.59
CA LEU A 39 -10.05 11.82 -19.17
C LEU A 39 -9.64 10.63 -18.30
N ILE A 40 -10.13 9.41 -18.61
CA ILE A 40 -9.76 8.17 -17.92
C ILE A 40 -8.27 7.90 -18.07
N ALA A 41 -7.69 8.14 -19.26
CA ALA A 41 -6.26 7.98 -19.50
C ALA A 41 -5.40 8.93 -18.64
N GLN A 42 -5.95 10.06 -18.20
CA GLN A 42 -5.26 11.01 -17.30
C GLN A 42 -5.40 10.69 -15.81
N LEU A 43 -6.25 9.73 -15.42
CA LEU A 43 -6.37 9.34 -14.02
C LEU A 43 -5.04 8.86 -13.47
N GLN A 44 -4.72 9.35 -12.27
CA GLN A 44 -3.60 8.89 -11.46
C GLN A 44 -3.98 7.65 -10.64
N PRO A 45 -3.01 6.79 -10.30
CA PRO A 45 -3.19 5.77 -9.28
C PRO A 45 -3.60 6.40 -7.94
N ILE A 46 -4.39 5.68 -7.13
CA ILE A 46 -4.88 6.16 -5.82
C ILE A 46 -3.75 6.66 -4.89
N GLU A 47 -2.54 6.10 -4.97
CA GLU A 47 -1.39 6.57 -4.17
C GLU A 47 -0.90 7.97 -4.54
N SER A 48 -1.24 8.44 -5.73
CA SER A 48 -0.80 9.72 -6.30
C SER A 48 -1.96 10.66 -6.59
N GLU A 49 -3.20 10.26 -6.25
CA GLU A 49 -4.40 11.05 -6.51
C GLU A 49 -4.54 12.26 -5.59
N THR A 50 -3.82 12.30 -4.47
CA THR A 50 -3.80 13.42 -3.53
C THR A 50 -2.37 13.93 -3.44
N MET A 51 -2.20 15.22 -3.70
CA MET A 51 -0.92 15.92 -3.66
C MET A 51 -1.01 17.06 -2.66
N GLN A 52 0.04 17.27 -1.89
CA GLN A 52 0.11 18.42 -0.99
C GLN A 52 0.60 19.65 -1.77
N VAL A 53 -0.21 20.71 -1.84
CA VAL A 53 0.15 22.00 -2.42
C VAL A 53 0.12 23.04 -1.31
N GLY A 54 1.31 23.47 -0.88
CA GLY A 54 1.41 24.34 0.30
C GLY A 54 1.02 23.59 1.58
N ALA A 55 -0.12 23.97 2.17
CA ALA A 55 -0.70 23.35 3.36
C ALA A 55 -2.02 22.61 3.07
N GLU A 56 -2.41 22.53 1.80
CA GLU A 56 -3.67 21.93 1.36
C GLU A 56 -3.42 20.60 0.65
N ASP A 57 -4.28 19.62 0.93
CA ASP A 57 -4.35 18.39 0.15
C ASP A 57 -5.25 18.61 -1.06
N VAL A 58 -4.64 18.58 -2.24
CA VAL A 58 -5.31 18.78 -3.52
C VAL A 58 -5.50 17.44 -4.20
N VAL A 59 -6.75 17.15 -4.59
CA VAL A 59 -7.09 15.97 -5.39
C VAL A 59 -6.74 16.21 -6.84
N ASP A 60 -6.22 15.18 -7.50
CA ASP A 60 -5.96 15.12 -8.93
C ASP A 60 -7.15 15.68 -9.76
N PRO A 61 -6.93 16.73 -10.58
CA PRO A 61 -8.00 17.38 -11.32
C PRO A 61 -8.80 16.46 -12.24
N ALA A 62 -8.17 15.45 -12.87
CA ALA A 62 -8.88 14.50 -13.74
C ALA A 62 -9.87 13.64 -12.94
N SER A 63 -9.49 13.24 -11.72
CA SER A 63 -10.36 12.52 -10.79
C SER A 63 -11.55 13.37 -10.34
N VAL A 64 -11.33 14.66 -10.07
CA VAL A 64 -12.41 15.62 -9.73
C VAL A 64 -13.38 15.78 -10.89
N GLU A 65 -12.88 15.97 -12.11
CA GLU A 65 -13.71 16.14 -13.30
C GLU A 65 -14.51 14.87 -13.63
N LEU A 66 -13.90 13.68 -13.57
CA LEU A 66 -14.61 12.42 -13.78
C LEU A 66 -15.72 12.24 -12.74
N LYS A 67 -15.44 12.55 -11.46
CA LYS A 67 -16.47 12.52 -10.42
C LYS A 67 -17.67 13.41 -10.76
N ARG A 68 -17.39 14.66 -11.16
CA ARG A 68 -18.40 15.66 -11.52
C ARG A 68 -19.30 15.18 -12.66
N ARG A 69 -18.72 14.57 -13.70
CA ARG A 69 -19.49 13.98 -14.82
C ARG A 69 -20.39 12.84 -14.36
N LEU A 70 -19.88 11.92 -13.55
CA LEU A 70 -20.66 10.82 -12.99
C LEU A 70 -21.79 11.31 -12.06
N ASP A 71 -21.55 12.39 -11.30
CA ASP A 71 -22.58 13.03 -10.47
C ASP A 71 -23.67 13.68 -11.32
N SER A 72 -23.31 14.16 -12.52
CA SER A 72 -24.22 14.73 -13.53
C SER A 72 -24.91 13.66 -14.39
N ALA A 73 -24.97 12.40 -13.92
CA ALA A 73 -25.63 11.28 -14.57
C ALA A 73 -25.03 10.80 -15.91
N VAL A 74 -23.76 11.13 -16.19
CA VAL A 74 -23.01 10.46 -17.27
C VAL A 74 -22.75 9.01 -16.85
N SER A 75 -23.04 8.06 -17.76
CA SER A 75 -22.74 6.64 -17.57
C SER A 75 -21.49 6.25 -18.35
N LEU A 76 -20.71 5.33 -17.77
CA LEU A 76 -19.55 4.72 -18.42
C LEU A 76 -20.00 3.53 -19.28
N THR A 77 -19.29 3.26 -20.37
CA THR A 77 -19.35 1.93 -21.00
C THR A 77 -18.61 0.88 -20.15
N ASP A 78 -18.75 -0.40 -20.48
CA ASP A 78 -18.05 -1.50 -19.80
C ASP A 78 -16.52 -1.36 -19.92
N GLU A 79 -16.04 -0.99 -21.11
CA GLU A 79 -14.63 -0.74 -21.37
C GLU A 79 -14.11 0.46 -20.57
N GLN A 80 -14.89 1.53 -20.50
CA GLN A 80 -14.55 2.74 -19.73
C GLN A 80 -14.52 2.47 -18.23
N ALA A 81 -15.52 1.77 -17.69
CA ALA A 81 -15.56 1.39 -16.29
C ALA A 81 -14.36 0.50 -15.93
N ARG A 82 -14.08 -0.52 -16.76
CA ARG A 82 -12.91 -1.37 -16.61
C ARG A 82 -11.61 -0.56 -16.66
N ALA A 83 -11.45 0.32 -17.64
CA ALA A 83 -10.25 1.14 -17.79
C ALA A 83 -10.06 2.08 -16.60
N ALA A 84 -11.11 2.77 -16.14
CA ALA A 84 -11.06 3.65 -14.98
C ALA A 84 -10.67 2.90 -13.70
N LEU A 85 -11.29 1.74 -13.44
CA LEU A 85 -10.99 0.93 -12.25
C LEU A 85 -9.54 0.44 -12.21
N LEU A 86 -9.03 -0.03 -13.34
CA LEU A 86 -7.64 -0.52 -13.44
C LEU A 86 -6.63 0.64 -13.42
N ARG A 87 -6.90 1.72 -14.16
CA ARG A 87 -5.99 2.87 -14.29
C ARG A 87 -5.79 3.60 -12.97
N SER A 88 -6.87 3.86 -12.23
CA SER A 88 -6.74 4.49 -10.91
C SER A 88 -6.25 3.50 -9.86
N GLY A 89 -6.18 2.19 -10.15
CA GLY A 89 -5.88 1.17 -9.14
C GLY A 89 -7.01 0.97 -8.13
N ALA A 90 -8.23 1.35 -8.48
CA ALA A 90 -9.43 1.01 -7.70
C ALA A 90 -9.68 -0.49 -7.68
N LEU A 91 -9.27 -1.18 -8.75
CA LEU A 91 -9.16 -2.62 -8.83
C LEU A 91 -7.74 -2.99 -9.24
N ARG A 92 -7.12 -3.88 -8.47
CA ARG A 92 -5.82 -4.47 -8.74
C ARG A 92 -5.94 -5.97 -8.76
N LEU A 93 -5.32 -6.56 -9.76
CA LEU A 93 -5.21 -8.00 -9.93
C LEU A 93 -3.89 -8.29 -10.62
N ARG A 94 -3.40 -9.52 -10.47
CA ARG A 94 -2.25 -10.02 -11.22
C ARG A 94 -2.74 -10.92 -12.34
N THR A 95 -2.06 -10.86 -13.48
CA THR A 95 -2.32 -11.75 -14.62
C THR A 95 -1.69 -13.13 -14.44
N VAL A 96 -0.81 -13.29 -13.45
CA VAL A 96 -0.21 -14.59 -13.07
C VAL A 96 -0.39 -14.77 -11.56
N TRP A 97 -0.86 -15.94 -11.13
CA TRP A 97 -1.18 -16.23 -9.73
C TRP A 97 -0.82 -17.69 -9.36
N PRO A 98 -0.30 -17.98 -8.15
CA PRO A 98 0.07 -19.34 -7.79
C PRO A 98 -1.13 -20.17 -7.29
N ALA A 99 -1.18 -21.44 -7.68
CA ALA A 99 -2.31 -22.36 -7.44
C ALA A 99 -2.52 -22.71 -5.96
N ASN A 100 -1.48 -22.60 -5.13
CA ASN A 100 -1.52 -22.88 -3.70
C ASN A 100 -2.07 -21.71 -2.86
N GLU A 101 -2.38 -20.56 -3.49
CA GLU A 101 -2.92 -19.38 -2.83
C GLU A 101 -4.31 -19.04 -3.40
N PRO A 102 -5.28 -18.61 -2.56
CA PRO A 102 -6.55 -18.10 -3.05
C PRO A 102 -6.35 -16.92 -4.00
N PHE A 103 -6.91 -16.98 -5.20
CA PHE A 103 -6.94 -15.87 -6.14
C PHE A 103 -7.56 -14.66 -5.46
N THR A 104 -6.79 -13.59 -5.37
CA THR A 104 -7.11 -12.39 -4.60
C THR A 104 -7.07 -11.19 -5.51
N VAL A 105 -7.95 -10.23 -5.23
CA VAL A 105 -7.91 -8.89 -5.83
C VAL A 105 -7.74 -7.85 -4.72
N SER A 106 -7.17 -6.70 -5.05
CA SER A 106 -7.25 -5.52 -4.17
C SER A 106 -8.23 -4.53 -4.72
N MET A 107 -9.14 -4.05 -3.87
CA MET A 107 -10.10 -3.01 -4.22
C MET A 107 -10.00 -1.81 -3.28
N ARG A 108 -10.01 -0.61 -3.86
CA ARG A 108 -9.87 0.67 -3.16
C ARG A 108 -10.81 1.70 -3.77
N VAL A 109 -11.19 2.70 -2.97
CA VAL A 109 -12.02 3.81 -3.44
C VAL A 109 -11.13 4.97 -3.86
N PRO A 110 -11.00 5.25 -5.17
CA PRO A 110 -10.34 6.45 -5.64
C PRO A 110 -11.18 7.69 -5.36
N ALA A 111 -10.55 8.86 -5.45
CA ALA A 111 -11.18 10.16 -5.24
C ALA A 111 -12.44 10.33 -6.10
N TRP A 112 -12.40 9.83 -7.35
CA TRP A 112 -13.54 9.92 -8.27
C TRP A 112 -14.75 9.03 -7.88
N LEU A 113 -14.53 8.07 -6.97
CA LEU A 113 -15.55 7.20 -6.36
C LEU A 113 -15.89 7.57 -4.91
N ARG A 114 -15.38 8.67 -4.35
CA ARG A 114 -15.76 9.10 -2.99
C ARG A 114 -17.29 9.27 -2.87
N GLY A 115 -17.85 8.68 -1.81
CA GLY A 115 -19.30 8.56 -1.59
C GLY A 115 -20.00 7.48 -2.42
N ARG A 116 -19.24 6.64 -3.14
CA ARG A 116 -19.74 5.54 -3.97
C ARG A 116 -19.06 4.22 -3.60
N GLY A 117 -19.52 3.16 -4.24
CA GLY A 117 -18.93 1.83 -4.13
C GLY A 117 -18.94 1.08 -5.46
N VAL A 118 -18.18 -0.01 -5.48
CA VAL A 118 -18.04 -0.93 -6.59
C VAL A 118 -18.25 -2.34 -6.06
N ASN A 119 -19.17 -3.08 -6.68
CA ASN A 119 -19.33 -4.52 -6.45
C ASN A 119 -18.91 -5.26 -7.73
N LEU A 120 -18.18 -6.36 -7.58
CA LEU A 120 -17.84 -7.32 -8.63
C LEU A 120 -18.44 -8.67 -8.24
N LEU A 121 -19.47 -9.08 -8.96
CA LEU A 121 -20.17 -10.34 -8.74
C LEU A 121 -19.66 -11.35 -9.79
N PRO A 122 -18.92 -12.41 -9.41
CA PRO A 122 -18.41 -13.37 -10.37
C PRO A 122 -19.57 -14.13 -11.01
N THR A 123 -19.44 -14.45 -12.30
CA THR A 123 -20.39 -15.34 -13.00
C THR A 123 -20.17 -16.80 -12.60
N SER A 124 -18.94 -17.15 -12.19
CA SER A 124 -18.58 -18.47 -11.70
C SER A 124 -18.86 -18.63 -10.21
N THR A 125 -19.45 -19.75 -9.83
CA THR A 125 -19.69 -20.11 -8.42
C THR A 125 -18.41 -20.53 -7.67
N ALA A 126 -17.29 -20.74 -8.38
CA ALA A 126 -16.00 -21.04 -7.76
C ALA A 126 -15.36 -19.82 -7.08
N LEU A 127 -15.85 -18.62 -7.42
CA LEU A 127 -15.34 -17.35 -6.89
C LEU A 127 -16.40 -16.68 -6.02
N ARG A 128 -15.92 -15.92 -5.04
CA ARG A 128 -16.71 -15.04 -4.19
C ARG A 128 -16.78 -13.63 -4.79
N PRO A 129 -17.83 -12.87 -4.48
CA PRO A 129 -17.89 -11.44 -4.78
C PRO A 129 -16.71 -10.67 -4.19
N ALA A 130 -16.31 -9.61 -4.89
CA ALA A 130 -15.40 -8.59 -4.39
C ALA A 130 -16.14 -7.25 -4.34
N TRP A 131 -15.85 -6.38 -3.37
CA TRP A 131 -16.48 -5.08 -3.32
C TRP A 131 -15.64 -4.05 -2.56
N VAL A 132 -15.88 -2.78 -2.84
CA VAL A 132 -15.33 -1.68 -2.05
C VAL A 132 -16.35 -0.56 -1.99
N VAL A 133 -16.44 0.10 -0.84
CA VAL A 133 -17.29 1.28 -0.66
C VAL A 133 -16.53 2.34 0.09
N SER A 134 -16.91 3.60 -0.12
CA SER A 134 -16.34 4.73 0.62
C SER A 134 -16.59 4.52 2.11
N THR A 135 -15.52 4.29 2.87
CA THR A 135 -15.59 4.33 4.33
C THR A 135 -15.68 5.79 4.74
N SER A 136 -16.53 6.13 5.72
CA SER A 136 -16.35 7.42 6.40
C SER A 136 -14.97 7.38 7.04
N GLU A 137 -14.09 8.29 6.63
CA GLU A 137 -12.80 8.53 7.24
C GLU A 137 -12.97 9.14 8.64
N THR A 138 -13.81 8.54 9.48
CA THR A 138 -13.78 8.81 10.92
C THR A 138 -12.46 8.26 11.43
N LEU A 139 -11.47 9.15 11.38
CA LEU A 139 -10.10 9.05 11.82
C LEU A 139 -10.06 8.46 13.23
N SER A 140 -10.01 7.14 13.35
CA SER A 140 -9.52 6.52 14.59
C SER A 140 -8.05 6.23 14.38
N CYS A 141 -7.22 6.94 15.13
CA CYS A 141 -5.79 6.68 15.20
C CYS A 141 -5.63 5.33 15.90
N GLY A 142 -5.26 4.28 15.17
CA GLY A 142 -5.09 2.96 15.77
C GLY A 142 -4.74 1.87 14.76
N ASN A 143 -3.81 1.00 15.17
CA ASN A 143 -3.37 -0.18 14.42
C ASN A 143 -4.53 -1.12 13.98
N PRO A 144 -5.61 -1.33 14.78
CA PRO A 144 -6.72 -2.20 14.37
C PRO A 144 -7.48 -1.73 13.13
N LEU A 145 -7.65 -0.41 12.93
CA LEU A 145 -8.36 0.14 11.78
C LEU A 145 -7.53 -0.02 10.51
N ILE A 146 -6.21 0.20 10.57
CA ILE A 146 -5.30 -0.01 9.44
C ILE A 146 -5.31 -1.49 9.04
N ALA A 147 -5.21 -2.40 10.02
CA ALA A 147 -5.27 -3.84 9.76
C ALA A 147 -6.65 -4.28 9.20
N ALA A 148 -7.75 -3.69 9.67
CA ALA A 148 -9.08 -3.93 9.11
C ALA A 148 -9.20 -3.40 7.67
N ALA A 149 -8.72 -2.19 7.40
CA ALA A 149 -8.72 -1.59 6.08
C ALA A 149 -7.88 -2.40 5.08
N MET A 150 -6.67 -2.84 5.49
CA MET A 150 -5.84 -3.71 4.66
C MET A 150 -6.53 -5.04 4.31
N ARG A 151 -7.21 -5.66 5.29
CA ARG A 151 -7.99 -6.89 5.06
C ARG A 151 -9.18 -6.64 4.14
N ALA A 152 -9.89 -5.52 4.30
CA ALA A 152 -11.03 -5.17 3.46
C ALA A 152 -10.60 -4.89 2.01
N ARG A 153 -9.39 -4.37 1.80
CA ARG A 153 -8.84 -4.13 0.45
C ARG A 153 -8.48 -5.43 -0.24
N SER A 154 -7.78 -6.34 0.44
CA SER A 154 -7.30 -7.61 -0.12
C SER A 154 -8.36 -8.72 0.01
N GLN A 155 -9.13 -8.97 -1.05
CA GLN A 155 -10.26 -9.88 -1.04
C GLN A 155 -9.96 -11.18 -1.78
N ALA A 156 -9.86 -12.28 -1.02
CA ALA A 156 -9.71 -13.62 -1.56
C ALA A 156 -11.03 -14.09 -2.18
N LEU A 157 -11.01 -14.37 -3.49
CA LEU A 157 -12.19 -14.75 -4.24
C LEU A 157 -12.40 -16.26 -4.23
N GLY A 158 -11.33 -17.06 -4.34
CA GLY A 158 -11.43 -18.52 -4.35
C GLY A 158 -10.16 -19.16 -4.88
N THR A 159 -10.15 -20.49 -5.02
CA THR A 159 -9.02 -21.22 -5.60
C THR A 159 -9.36 -21.60 -7.04
N LEU A 160 -8.37 -21.47 -7.93
CA LEU A 160 -8.49 -21.82 -9.34
C LEU A 160 -7.45 -22.92 -9.67
N PRO A 161 -7.75 -23.88 -10.57
CA PRO A 161 -6.77 -24.89 -10.96
C PRO A 161 -5.68 -24.28 -11.85
N VAL A 162 -4.51 -24.93 -11.93
CA VAL A 162 -3.41 -24.51 -12.83
C VAL A 162 -3.91 -24.42 -14.28
N GLY A 163 -3.53 -23.35 -14.98
CA GLY A 163 -3.92 -23.09 -16.37
C GLY A 163 -4.39 -21.66 -16.61
N ARG A 164 -4.85 -21.37 -17.83
CA ARG A 164 -5.38 -20.06 -18.22
C ARG A 164 -6.88 -19.99 -17.97
N HIS A 165 -7.33 -18.89 -17.37
CA HIS A 165 -8.73 -18.65 -17.05
C HIS A 165 -9.14 -17.27 -17.52
N ARG A 166 -10.36 -17.17 -18.05
CA ARG A 166 -11.06 -15.92 -18.26
C ARG A 166 -12.08 -15.75 -17.14
N LEU A 167 -11.82 -14.81 -16.24
CA LEU A 167 -12.69 -14.51 -15.12
C LEU A 167 -13.68 -13.42 -15.52
N GLU A 168 -14.97 -13.70 -15.42
CA GLU A 168 -16.03 -12.76 -15.77
C GLU A 168 -16.82 -12.33 -14.53
N PHE A 169 -17.10 -11.03 -14.45
CA PHE A 169 -17.81 -10.40 -13.35
C PHE A 169 -18.93 -9.51 -13.89
N GLU A 170 -20.08 -9.56 -13.24
CA GLU A 170 -21.05 -8.48 -13.30
C GLU A 170 -20.61 -7.39 -12.33
N GLY A 171 -20.20 -6.24 -12.87
CA GLY A 171 -19.79 -5.10 -12.08
C GLY A 171 -20.93 -4.11 -11.88
N ARG A 172 -20.96 -3.49 -10.70
CA ARG A 172 -21.92 -2.43 -10.35
C ARG A 172 -21.20 -1.29 -9.67
N LEU A 173 -21.47 -0.07 -10.09
CA LEU A 173 -20.97 1.16 -9.49
C LEU A 173 -22.17 2.01 -9.08
N GLY A 174 -22.26 2.38 -7.81
CA GLY A 174 -23.41 3.13 -7.30
C GLY A 174 -23.12 3.82 -5.97
N VAL A 175 -24.11 4.51 -5.44
CA VAL A 175 -24.02 5.15 -4.11
C VAL A 175 -24.09 4.06 -3.05
N GLY A 176 -23.04 3.90 -2.26
CA GLY A 176 -23.03 2.95 -1.15
C GLY A 176 -23.56 3.60 0.12
N SER A 177 -24.22 2.82 0.98
CA SER A 177 -24.30 3.19 2.39
C SER A 177 -22.91 3.09 3.02
N THR A 178 -22.62 3.95 3.99
CA THR A 178 -21.35 3.93 4.72
C THR A 178 -21.15 2.55 5.34
N PHE A 179 -20.02 1.90 5.05
CA PHE A 179 -19.74 0.56 5.55
C PHE A 179 -19.08 0.59 6.91
N ASP A 180 -19.58 -0.27 7.81
CA ASP A 180 -18.96 -0.53 9.09
C ASP A 180 -17.74 -1.44 8.89
N ILE A 181 -16.56 -0.83 8.90
CA ILE A 181 -15.25 -1.49 8.79
C ILE A 181 -15.00 -2.58 9.85
N PHE A 182 -15.81 -2.65 10.91
CA PHE A 182 -15.67 -3.64 11.98
C PHE A 182 -16.51 -4.91 11.77
N GLY A 183 -17.40 -4.93 10.77
CA GLY A 183 -18.26 -6.08 10.48
C GLY A 183 -17.73 -6.96 9.35
N PRO A 184 -17.54 -8.28 9.55
CA PRO A 184 -17.30 -9.21 8.45
C PRO A 184 -18.61 -9.47 7.70
N SER A 185 -19.05 -8.50 6.88
CA SER A 185 -20.13 -8.81 5.94
C SER A 185 -19.58 -9.67 4.81
N SER A 186 -19.98 -10.93 4.78
CA SER A 186 -19.73 -11.84 3.66
C SER A 186 -20.53 -11.47 2.40
N LYS A 187 -21.44 -10.49 2.50
CA LYS A 187 -22.28 -10.02 1.40
C LYS A 187 -21.84 -8.64 0.94
N PRO A 188 -21.77 -8.39 -0.39
CA PRO A 188 -21.60 -7.05 -0.91
C PRO A 188 -22.70 -6.13 -0.40
N PRO A 189 -22.37 -4.88 -0.02
CA PRO A 189 -23.38 -3.89 0.33
C PRO A 189 -24.28 -3.61 -0.87
N GLU A 190 -25.56 -3.37 -0.61
CA GLU A 190 -26.46 -2.88 -1.66
C GLU A 190 -26.03 -1.48 -2.07
N LEU A 191 -25.88 -1.26 -3.38
CA LEU A 191 -25.57 0.04 -3.95
C LEU A 191 -26.87 0.67 -4.45
N GLY A 192 -27.20 1.84 -3.94
CA GLY A 192 -28.29 2.66 -4.44
C GLY A 192 -27.94 3.29 -5.80
N PHE A 193 -28.93 3.39 -6.69
CA PHE A 193 -28.85 4.06 -8.00
C PHE A 193 -27.55 3.77 -8.77
N PRO A 194 -27.41 2.59 -9.42
CA PRO A 194 -26.18 2.26 -10.15
C PRO A 194 -25.96 3.29 -11.26
N ARG A 195 -24.80 3.94 -11.26
CA ARG A 195 -24.31 4.83 -12.33
C ARG A 195 -23.71 4.04 -13.49
N TRP A 196 -23.29 2.81 -13.21
CA TRP A 196 -22.91 1.81 -14.19
C TRP A 196 -23.24 0.41 -13.66
N GLN A 197 -23.73 -0.45 -14.56
CA GLN A 197 -23.89 -1.89 -14.36
C GLN A 197 -23.53 -2.56 -15.67
N GLY A 198 -22.59 -3.50 -15.63
CA GLY A 198 -22.00 -4.04 -16.84
C GLY A 198 -21.17 -5.28 -16.59
N ARG A 199 -20.46 -5.75 -17.62
CA ARG A 199 -19.57 -6.91 -17.52
C ARG A 199 -18.12 -6.50 -17.59
N ILE A 200 -17.30 -7.12 -16.75
CA ILE A 200 -15.85 -6.99 -16.84
C ILE A 200 -15.23 -8.38 -16.87
N ALA A 201 -14.26 -8.57 -17.77
CA ALA A 201 -13.49 -9.79 -17.87
C ALA A 201 -11.99 -9.53 -17.68
N PHE A 202 -11.30 -10.52 -17.10
CA PHE A 202 -9.86 -10.54 -16.91
C PHE A 202 -9.30 -11.90 -17.27
N ASP A 203 -8.15 -11.93 -17.93
CA ASP A 203 -7.42 -13.16 -18.18
C ASP A 203 -6.36 -13.33 -17.09
N VAL A 204 -6.32 -14.51 -16.47
CA VAL A 204 -5.33 -14.89 -15.46
C VAL A 204 -4.74 -16.26 -15.79
N GLU A 205 -3.44 -16.40 -15.59
CA GLU A 205 -2.72 -17.67 -15.64
C GLU A 205 -2.41 -18.14 -14.23
N ILE A 206 -2.96 -19.28 -13.86
CA ILE A 206 -2.67 -19.93 -12.60
C ILE A 206 -1.49 -20.87 -12.80
N VAL A 207 -0.43 -20.63 -12.04
CA VAL A 207 0.85 -21.36 -12.13
C VAL A 207 1.06 -22.22 -10.90
N ALA A 208 1.93 -23.24 -11.01
CA ALA A 208 2.12 -24.20 -9.92
C ALA A 208 2.80 -23.59 -8.67
N ASP A 209 3.64 -22.57 -8.87
CA ASP A 209 4.53 -22.06 -7.83
C ASP A 209 4.54 -20.52 -7.80
N ILE A 210 4.71 -19.96 -6.60
CA ILE A 210 4.82 -18.51 -6.37
C ILE A 210 6.04 -17.90 -7.06
N ASP A 211 7.13 -18.65 -7.24
CA ASP A 211 8.34 -18.18 -7.92
C ASP A 211 8.16 -18.09 -9.45
N ILE A 212 7.10 -18.68 -9.99
CA ILE A 212 6.67 -18.42 -11.38
C ILE A 212 5.83 -17.14 -11.44
N ALA A 213 4.96 -16.92 -10.44
CA ALA A 213 4.08 -15.75 -10.40
C ALA A 213 4.82 -14.44 -10.06
N ILE A 214 5.79 -14.53 -9.16
CA ILE A 214 6.65 -13.42 -8.70
C ILE A 214 8.08 -14.00 -8.54
N PRO A 215 8.88 -13.98 -9.61
CA PRO A 215 10.24 -14.51 -9.58
C PRO A 215 11.10 -13.89 -8.49
N CYS A 216 11.97 -14.71 -7.90
CA CYS A 216 12.95 -14.26 -6.93
C CYS A 216 14.16 -13.61 -7.62
N GLN A 217 14.68 -12.56 -7.01
CA GLN A 217 15.88 -11.84 -7.46
C GLN A 217 16.79 -11.54 -6.27
N SER A 218 18.08 -11.75 -6.47
CA SER A 218 19.15 -11.36 -5.56
C SER A 218 20.41 -11.12 -6.37
N SER A 219 21.04 -9.98 -6.15
CA SER A 219 22.35 -9.63 -6.69
C SER A 219 23.05 -8.72 -5.69
N PRO A 220 24.39 -8.62 -5.71
CA PRO A 220 25.11 -7.69 -4.83
C PRO A 220 24.61 -6.23 -4.93
N GLU A 221 24.24 -5.79 -6.14
CA GLU A 221 23.72 -4.44 -6.39
C GLU A 221 22.32 -4.23 -5.83
N LEU A 222 21.45 -5.25 -5.94
CA LEU A 222 20.11 -5.23 -5.36
C LEU A 222 20.16 -5.30 -3.84
N ASP A 223 21.02 -6.17 -3.28
CA ASP A 223 21.24 -6.30 -1.84
C ASP A 223 21.77 -4.98 -1.24
N ALA A 224 22.66 -4.28 -1.96
CA ALA A 224 23.12 -2.95 -1.57
C ALA A 224 21.98 -1.90 -1.58
N ALA A 225 21.08 -1.96 -2.57
CA ALA A 225 19.91 -1.07 -2.63
C ALA A 225 18.93 -1.36 -1.48
N VAL A 226 18.63 -2.63 -1.19
CA VAL A 226 17.79 -3.03 -0.06
C VAL A 226 18.43 -2.62 1.27
N ARG A 227 19.75 -2.82 1.44
CA ARG A 227 20.49 -2.32 2.61
C ARG A 227 20.29 -0.81 2.78
N ALA A 228 20.43 -0.04 1.70
CA ALA A 228 20.30 1.42 1.75
C ALA A 228 18.87 1.90 2.08
N ALA A 229 17.84 1.13 1.71
CA ALA A 229 16.46 1.44 2.05
C ALA A 229 16.07 1.10 3.51
N CYS A 230 16.83 0.24 4.18
CA CYS A 230 16.56 -0.24 5.54
C CYS A 230 17.16 0.67 6.62
N GLY A 231 16.38 1.01 7.64
CA GLY A 231 16.82 1.79 8.81
C GLY A 231 16.13 1.39 10.10
N VAL A 232 16.52 2.00 11.23
CA VAL A 232 15.82 1.88 12.51
C VAL A 232 15.52 3.27 13.06
N LEU A 233 14.25 3.54 13.33
CA LEU A 233 13.83 4.75 14.04
C LEU A 233 13.73 4.46 15.52
N VAL A 234 14.25 5.36 16.34
CA VAL A 234 14.09 5.32 17.80
C VAL A 234 13.32 6.56 18.21
N PHE A 235 12.24 6.34 18.94
CA PHE A 235 11.31 7.36 19.39
C PHE A 235 11.13 7.28 20.91
N GLY A 236 10.51 8.31 21.48
CA GLY A 236 10.23 8.42 22.91
C GLY A 236 11.31 9.18 23.68
N GLU A 237 10.94 9.64 24.87
CA GLU A 237 11.82 10.35 25.81
C GLU A 237 11.99 9.55 27.10
N GLY A 238 13.12 9.75 27.78
CA GLY A 238 13.40 9.08 29.05
C GLY A 238 13.47 7.56 28.91
N THR A 239 12.69 6.84 29.74
CA THR A 239 12.68 5.38 29.83
C THR A 239 11.70 4.70 28.87
N GLU A 240 10.78 5.45 28.24
CA GLU A 240 9.78 4.91 27.32
C GLU A 240 10.22 5.08 25.87
N LYS A 241 11.35 4.46 25.51
CA LYS A 241 11.81 4.45 24.13
C LYS A 241 11.27 3.24 23.38
N PHE A 242 10.85 3.48 22.15
CA PHE A 242 10.46 2.43 21.22
C PHE A 242 11.32 2.53 19.97
N ALA A 243 11.72 1.37 19.45
CA ALA A 243 12.44 1.30 18.20
C ALA A 243 11.57 0.61 17.15
N SER A 244 11.69 1.05 15.91
CA SER A 244 11.00 0.43 14.78
C SER A 244 12.00 0.21 13.66
N PHE A 245 12.11 -1.04 13.21
CA PHE A 245 12.77 -1.32 11.94
C PHE A 245 11.92 -0.76 10.83
N ILE A 246 12.53 -0.08 9.88
CA ILE A 246 11.84 0.57 8.77
C ILE A 246 12.46 0.26 7.41
N VAL A 247 11.61 0.30 6.39
CA VAL A 247 12.00 0.44 4.97
C VAL A 247 11.49 1.79 4.48
N ASP A 248 12.39 2.66 4.04
CA ASP A 248 12.05 3.98 3.51
C ASP A 248 11.48 3.88 2.11
N ASP A 249 10.23 4.31 1.95
CA ASP A 249 9.51 4.22 0.67
C ASP A 249 10.14 5.13 -0.40
N ARG A 250 10.71 6.27 -0.02
CA ARG A 250 11.45 7.14 -0.95
C ARG A 250 12.69 6.46 -1.51
N ALA A 251 13.46 5.76 -0.68
CA ALA A 251 14.61 5.01 -1.14
C ALA A 251 14.19 3.91 -2.15
N VAL A 252 13.07 3.23 -1.87
CA VAL A 252 12.47 2.25 -2.80
C VAL A 252 12.01 2.89 -4.10
N ASP A 253 11.32 4.03 -4.04
CA ASP A 253 10.76 4.70 -5.21
C ASP A 253 11.82 5.40 -6.08
N SER A 254 12.87 5.94 -5.45
CA SER A 254 13.94 6.68 -6.12
C SER A 254 15.06 5.81 -6.68
N ASP A 255 15.30 4.62 -6.12
CA ASP A 255 16.30 3.68 -6.63
C ASP A 255 15.74 2.86 -7.79
N PRO A 256 16.24 3.02 -9.03
CA PRO A 256 15.74 2.28 -10.18
C PRO A 256 15.84 0.76 -10.05
N ARG A 257 16.77 0.25 -9.20
CA ARG A 257 16.97 -1.18 -8.97
C ARG A 257 15.86 -1.81 -8.13
N LEU A 258 15.18 -1.01 -7.30
CA LEU A 258 14.08 -1.47 -6.45
C LEU A 258 12.72 -1.35 -7.16
N ARG A 259 12.66 -0.73 -8.34
CA ARG A 259 11.42 -0.53 -9.10
C ARG A 259 10.80 -1.87 -9.49
N GLY A 260 9.63 -2.16 -8.94
CA GLY A 260 8.92 -3.41 -9.19
C GLY A 260 9.48 -4.61 -8.42
N ILE A 261 10.42 -4.40 -7.50
CA ILE A 261 10.85 -5.42 -6.55
C ILE A 261 9.96 -5.36 -5.31
N GLY A 262 9.28 -6.45 -5.00
CA GLY A 262 8.54 -6.61 -3.76
C GLY A 262 9.47 -6.91 -2.59
N LEU A 263 9.39 -6.11 -1.53
CA LEU A 263 10.11 -6.35 -0.27
C LEU A 263 9.12 -6.86 0.78
N SER A 264 8.98 -8.18 0.84
CA SER A 264 8.43 -8.88 2.00
C SER A 264 9.59 -9.49 2.77
N LEU A 265 9.76 -9.09 4.03
CA LEU A 265 10.98 -9.30 4.79
C LEU A 265 10.66 -10.08 6.07
N ALA A 266 11.43 -11.12 6.33
CA ALA A 266 11.53 -11.74 7.65
C ALA A 266 12.77 -11.17 8.34
N ALA A 267 12.63 -10.64 9.55
CA ALA A 267 13.71 -10.04 10.29
C ALA A 267 13.89 -10.69 11.66
N GLU A 268 15.14 -10.90 12.03
CA GLU A 268 15.59 -11.42 13.33
C GLU A 268 16.47 -10.34 13.97
N LEU A 269 16.14 -9.90 15.19
CA LEU A 269 17.01 -9.07 16.03
C LEU A 269 17.94 -9.99 16.80
N LEU A 270 19.24 -9.78 16.68
CA LEU A 270 20.28 -10.58 17.32
C LEU A 270 21.07 -9.76 18.34
N HIS A 271 21.49 -10.43 19.40
CA HIS A 271 22.50 -9.96 20.35
C HIS A 271 23.51 -11.10 20.58
N ASP A 272 24.78 -10.87 20.23
CA ASP A 272 25.84 -11.88 20.29
C ASP A 272 25.43 -13.19 19.59
N ASP A 273 24.93 -13.06 18.36
CA ASP A 273 24.41 -14.14 17.49
C ASP A 273 23.17 -14.90 18.02
N ARG A 274 22.60 -14.49 19.16
CA ARG A 274 21.35 -15.06 19.69
C ARG A 274 20.16 -14.27 19.21
N ILE A 275 19.15 -14.96 18.69
CA ILE A 275 17.88 -14.34 18.30
C ILE A 275 17.15 -13.88 19.56
N VAL A 276 16.97 -12.57 19.69
CA VAL A 276 16.22 -11.90 20.75
C VAL A 276 14.77 -11.72 20.34
N ALA A 277 14.54 -11.36 19.08
CA ALA A 277 13.19 -11.19 18.54
C ALA A 277 13.13 -11.58 17.05
N ALA A 278 11.94 -11.93 16.57
CA ALA A 278 11.66 -12.16 15.16
C ALA A 278 10.31 -11.53 14.77
N PHE A 279 10.24 -10.96 13.58
CA PHE A 279 9.05 -10.28 13.07
C PHE A 279 9.07 -10.21 11.54
N ASP A 280 7.92 -9.94 10.96
CA ASP A 280 7.77 -9.74 9.51
C ASP A 280 7.54 -8.25 9.20
N LEU A 281 8.05 -7.81 8.05
CA LEU A 281 7.81 -6.47 7.52
C LEU A 281 7.40 -6.57 6.05
N LEU A 282 6.29 -5.92 5.71
CA LEU A 282 5.81 -5.83 4.33
C LEU A 282 5.93 -4.37 3.85
N ALA A 283 6.82 -4.12 2.88
CA ALA A 283 7.01 -2.79 2.31
C ALA A 283 5.95 -2.46 1.25
N SER A 284 4.69 -2.33 1.68
CA SER A 284 3.56 -2.04 0.80
C SER A 284 3.15 -0.59 0.92
N THR A 285 2.98 0.15 -0.19
CA THR A 285 2.39 1.50 -0.18
C THR A 285 1.04 1.58 0.55
N GLU A 286 0.36 0.44 0.74
CA GLU A 286 -0.88 0.31 1.50
C GLU A 286 -0.70 0.19 3.03
N SER A 287 0.52 -0.11 3.49
CA SER A 287 0.94 -0.34 4.89
C SER A 287 1.75 0.82 5.49
N ARG A 288 1.68 2.00 4.86
CA ARG A 288 2.32 3.22 5.37
C ARG A 288 1.95 3.44 6.83
N LEU A 289 2.94 3.41 7.73
CA LEU A 289 2.70 3.74 9.13
C LEU A 289 2.53 5.25 9.27
N TYR A 290 1.39 5.70 9.79
CA TYR A 290 1.18 7.10 10.19
C TYR A 290 1.97 7.40 11.47
N LEU A 291 3.30 7.40 11.39
CA LEU A 291 4.15 7.54 12.57
C LEU A 291 4.34 8.99 13.02
N THR A 292 4.11 10.00 12.17
CA THR A 292 4.60 11.36 12.52
C THR A 292 3.78 12.55 12.03
N GLY A 293 2.60 12.37 11.40
CA GLY A 293 1.89 13.52 10.82
C GLY A 293 2.72 14.30 9.78
N THR A 294 3.76 13.66 9.24
CA THR A 294 4.51 14.15 8.09
C THR A 294 4.00 13.43 6.85
N ASP A 295 4.21 14.01 5.66
CA ASP A 295 3.82 13.41 4.37
C ASP A 295 4.60 12.12 4.02
N ARG A 296 5.33 11.55 4.99
CA ARG A 296 6.36 10.50 4.83
C ARG A 296 6.12 9.40 5.85
N ASN A 297 5.67 8.25 5.37
CA ASN A 297 5.28 7.14 6.22
C ASN A 297 6.12 5.90 5.87
N PRO A 298 7.24 5.65 6.58
CA PRO A 298 8.00 4.44 6.36
C PRO A 298 7.14 3.21 6.71
N PHE A 299 7.45 2.08 6.09
CA PHE A 299 6.96 0.78 6.58
C PHE A 299 7.74 0.45 7.83
N GLY A 300 7.09 -0.04 8.88
CA GLY A 300 7.84 -0.45 10.05
C GLY A 300 7.22 -1.53 10.90
N ALA A 301 8.09 -2.17 11.65
CA ALA A 301 7.75 -3.16 12.66
C ALA A 301 8.43 -2.77 13.97
N SER A 302 7.66 -2.78 15.06
CA SER A 302 8.21 -2.50 16.39
C SER A 302 9.24 -3.55 16.75
N LEU A 303 10.37 -3.08 17.29
CA LEU A 303 11.41 -3.92 17.83
C LEU A 303 11.15 -4.09 19.34
N PRO A 304 10.74 -5.27 19.80
CA PRO A 304 10.19 -5.45 21.16
C PRO A 304 11.24 -5.34 22.26
N GLU A 305 12.54 -5.51 21.96
CA GLU A 305 13.59 -5.69 22.96
C GLU A 305 14.88 -4.91 22.66
N VAL A 306 14.77 -3.77 21.97
CA VAL A 306 15.93 -2.90 21.78
C VAL A 306 16.31 -2.25 23.11
N PRO A 307 17.60 -2.19 23.48
CA PRO A 307 18.03 -1.52 24.70
C PRO A 307 17.43 -0.12 24.81
N ALA A 308 16.92 0.26 25.98
CA ALA A 308 16.36 1.60 26.21
C ALA A 308 17.38 2.72 25.89
N SER A 309 18.67 2.39 25.91
CA SER A 309 19.76 3.28 25.53
C SER A 309 19.92 3.48 24.02
N ALA A 310 19.36 2.65 23.13
CA ALA A 310 19.70 2.61 21.70
C ALA A 310 19.53 3.94 20.93
N GLY A 311 18.75 4.88 21.45
CA GLY A 311 18.64 6.25 20.92
C GLY A 311 19.77 7.21 21.34
N GLU A 312 20.61 6.84 22.30
CA GLU A 312 21.62 7.70 22.92
C GLU A 312 22.95 7.65 22.17
N ALA A 313 23.69 8.76 22.18
CA ALA A 313 24.98 8.86 21.49
C ALA A 313 26.06 7.91 22.04
N ARG A 314 25.89 7.39 23.26
CA ARG A 314 26.85 6.51 23.96
C ARG A 314 26.30 5.11 24.22
N ALA A 315 25.20 4.73 23.55
CA ALA A 315 24.66 3.39 23.70
C ALA A 315 25.69 2.35 23.25
N ASP A 316 25.97 1.36 24.09
CA ASP A 316 26.74 0.20 23.65
C ASP A 316 25.81 -0.70 22.82
N LEU A 317 25.99 -0.63 21.51
CA LEU A 317 25.28 -1.47 20.53
C LEU A 317 26.21 -2.51 19.92
N SER A 318 27.38 -2.75 20.54
CA SER A 318 28.21 -3.89 20.15
C SER A 318 27.43 -5.19 20.36
N GLY A 319 27.62 -6.16 19.47
CA GLY A 319 26.87 -7.41 19.49
C GLY A 319 25.44 -7.34 18.94
N TRP A 320 24.83 -6.15 18.81
CA TRP A 320 23.47 -6.01 18.28
C TRP A 320 23.44 -5.93 16.75
N GLN A 321 22.64 -6.80 16.14
CA GLN A 321 22.50 -6.89 14.68
C GLN A 321 21.05 -7.19 14.30
N LEU A 322 20.69 -6.83 13.06
CA LEU A 322 19.45 -7.26 12.44
C LEU A 322 19.79 -8.15 11.24
N ARG A 323 19.32 -9.39 11.27
CA ARG A 323 19.35 -10.27 10.10
C ARG A 323 18.02 -10.13 9.37
N VAL A 324 18.08 -9.78 8.09
CA VAL A 324 16.90 -9.52 7.24
C VAL A 324 16.98 -10.44 6.04
N ARG A 325 15.92 -11.21 5.80
CA ARG A 325 15.79 -12.12 4.66
C ARG A 325 14.57 -11.77 3.82
N GLY A 326 14.69 -11.88 2.50
CA GLY A 326 13.53 -11.83 1.62
C GLY A 326 12.66 -13.09 1.78
N THR A 327 11.34 -12.93 1.86
CA THR A 327 10.37 -14.02 2.00
C THR A 327 9.28 -13.94 0.93
N ASN A 328 8.61 -15.05 0.67
CA ASN A 328 7.44 -15.12 -0.20
C ASN A 328 6.13 -14.81 0.53
N ARG A 329 6.16 -14.72 1.86
CA ARG A 329 4.98 -14.43 2.68
C ARG A 329 4.37 -13.10 2.27
N ASP A 330 3.06 -13.05 2.02
CA ASP A 330 2.31 -11.83 1.71
C ASP A 330 2.80 -11.02 0.47
N VAL A 331 3.79 -11.52 -0.29
CA VAL A 331 4.37 -10.79 -1.44
C VAL A 331 3.36 -10.57 -2.57
N LEU A 332 2.35 -11.45 -2.66
CA LEU A 332 1.23 -11.29 -3.60
C LEU A 332 0.41 -10.02 -3.33
N LYS A 333 0.40 -9.52 -2.08
CA LYS A 333 -0.27 -8.27 -1.69
C LYS A 333 0.52 -7.01 -2.09
N LEU A 334 1.78 -7.15 -2.53
CA LEU A 334 2.58 -6.06 -3.08
C LEU A 334 2.22 -5.86 -4.55
N TRP A 335 1.05 -5.30 -4.86
CA TRP A 335 0.48 -5.29 -6.23
C TRP A 335 1.36 -4.69 -7.34
N ALA A 336 2.32 -3.82 -6.98
CA ALA A 336 3.28 -3.25 -7.92
C ALA A 336 4.51 -4.14 -8.19
N ALA A 337 4.73 -5.17 -7.36
CA ALA A 337 5.88 -6.07 -7.47
C ALA A 337 5.73 -7.00 -8.67
N LYS A 338 6.74 -7.03 -9.55
CA LYS A 338 6.88 -7.99 -10.64
C LYS A 338 7.77 -9.16 -10.22
N GLU A 339 8.75 -8.86 -9.40
CA GLU A 339 9.72 -9.80 -8.82
C GLU A 339 9.79 -9.55 -7.31
N ARG A 340 10.45 -10.44 -6.58
CA ARG A 340 10.64 -10.31 -5.13
C ARG A 340 12.11 -10.42 -4.77
N TRP A 341 12.54 -9.64 -3.79
CA TRP A 341 13.86 -9.82 -3.23
C TRP A 341 13.94 -11.13 -2.44
N SER A 342 15.02 -11.89 -2.60
CA SER A 342 15.26 -13.15 -1.89
C SER A 342 16.63 -13.23 -1.23
N GLY A 343 17.34 -12.10 -1.12
CA GLY A 343 18.65 -12.03 -0.46
C GLY A 343 18.56 -12.14 1.06
N GLU A 344 19.74 -12.11 1.69
CA GLU A 344 19.91 -12.04 3.13
C GLU A 344 20.95 -10.97 3.48
N LEU A 345 20.65 -10.15 4.48
CA LEU A 345 21.53 -9.11 5.00
C LEU A 345 21.70 -9.29 6.50
N VAL A 346 22.91 -9.10 7.00
CA VAL A 346 23.19 -8.93 8.43
C VAL A 346 23.73 -7.52 8.63
N LEU A 347 22.98 -6.72 9.39
CA LEU A 347 23.17 -5.28 9.52
C LEU A 347 23.44 -4.92 10.98
N PRO A 348 24.56 -4.26 11.31
CA PRO A 348 24.79 -3.73 12.65
C PRO A 348 23.67 -2.76 13.06
N LEU A 349 23.14 -2.91 14.28
CA LEU A 349 22.03 -2.06 14.74
C LEU A 349 22.43 -0.58 14.78
N ALA A 350 23.68 -0.28 15.13
CA ALA A 350 24.21 1.09 15.12
C ALA A 350 24.18 1.74 13.72
N GLU A 351 24.49 0.98 12.66
CA GLU A 351 24.40 1.44 11.26
C GLU A 351 22.96 1.79 10.90
N LEU A 352 22.01 0.92 11.26
CA LEU A 352 20.59 1.12 10.99
C LEU A 352 20.01 2.34 11.71
N ILE A 353 20.41 2.59 12.96
CA ILE A 353 19.95 3.75 13.75
C ILE A 353 20.51 5.04 13.18
N ALA A 354 21.79 5.06 12.79
CA ALA A 354 22.38 6.22 12.12
C ALA A 354 21.61 6.53 10.83
N ARG A 355 21.34 5.50 10.00
CA ARG A 355 20.57 5.66 8.78
C ARG A 355 19.13 6.10 9.03
N GLY A 356 18.46 5.55 10.03
CA GLY A 356 17.09 5.94 10.38
C GLY A 356 16.95 7.44 10.66
N ARG A 357 17.95 8.05 11.31
CA ARG A 357 18.00 9.52 11.54
C ARG A 357 18.15 10.32 10.26
N GLU A 358 18.86 9.80 9.27
CA GLU A 358 19.03 10.44 7.95
C GLU A 358 17.75 10.30 7.11
N LEU A 359 17.12 9.13 7.17
CA LEU A 359 15.89 8.85 6.43
C LEU A 359 14.75 9.72 6.96
N VAL A 360 14.53 9.76 8.27
CA VAL A 360 13.45 10.55 8.88
C VAL A 360 14.06 11.63 9.78
N PRO A 361 14.35 12.83 9.24
CA PRO A 361 14.82 13.93 10.05
C PRO A 361 13.67 14.40 10.96
N ILE A 362 13.66 13.91 12.19
CA ILE A 362 12.77 14.40 13.24
C ILE A 362 13.30 15.77 13.64
N ALA A 363 12.49 16.82 13.45
CA ALA A 363 12.78 18.13 14.02
C ALA A 363 12.83 17.98 15.55
N ARG A 364 14.01 18.19 16.13
CA ARG A 364 14.21 18.17 17.59
C ARG A 364 13.58 19.39 18.24
#